data_AF-A0A6P2EZ97-F1
#
_entry.id   AF-A0A6P2EZ97-F1
#
_cell.length_a   1.000
_cell.length_b   1.000
_cell.length_c   1.000
_cell.angle_alpha   90.00
_cell.angle_beta   90.00
_cell.angle_gamma   90.00
#
_symmetry.space_group_name_H-M   'P 1'
#
loop_
_entity.id
_entity.type
_entity.pdbx_description
1 polymer ?
#
loop_
_entity_poly.entity_id
_entity_poly.type
_entity_poly.pdbx_seq_one_letter_code
_entity_poly.pdbx_strand_id
1 'polypeptide(L)'
;MSAFGAFLPVGRRKRGHMIKRILLLTGIAAITLAGRQLARRCTDEKQVRAAWAQLASTVGPVAGRFDPAMVAGLPEPARRFFLFAIEPGARLGSVVEITMEGELSLGTKEEPHYQPMQAEQLLAAPQGLVWRVRTGSGVMRAEGSDGMVADRSWTHFRILGLVPIVRAGGDADHLRSSFGRVVGVGLDPHRLPFAIEALDPRGSAPRR
;
A
#
# COMPACT_ATOMS: atom_id res chain seq x y z
N MET A 1 67.12 -3.78 51.34
CA MET A 1 66.89 -3.86 49.88
C MET A 1 65.51 -4.42 49.62
N SER A 2 64.89 -3.99 48.53
CA SER A 2 63.61 -4.43 47.94
C SER A 2 62.34 -3.73 48.42
N ALA A 3 62.02 -2.65 47.69
CA ALA A 3 60.67 -2.19 47.44
C ALA A 3 59.96 -3.15 46.47
N PHE A 4 58.71 -3.51 46.74
CA PHE A 4 57.84 -4.19 45.79
C PHE A 4 56.61 -3.33 45.49
N GLY A 5 56.36 -3.13 44.20
CA GLY A 5 55.54 -2.06 43.63
C GLY A 5 54.03 -2.16 43.88
N ALA A 6 53.42 -0.97 43.94
CA ALA A 6 51.98 -0.76 43.96
C ALA A 6 51.38 -0.95 42.55
N PHE A 7 50.43 -1.85 42.44
CA PHE A 7 49.59 -2.09 41.26
C PHE A 7 48.54 -0.97 41.15
N LEU A 8 48.62 -0.10 40.13
CA LEU A 8 47.63 0.96 39.88
C LEU A 8 46.47 0.46 39.01
N PRO A 9 45.19 0.58 39.42
CA PRO A 9 44.05 0.26 38.57
C PRO A 9 43.55 1.53 37.85
N VAL A 10 44.30 2.03 36.87
CA VAL A 10 43.89 3.19 36.05
C VAL A 10 43.28 2.70 34.74
N GLY A 11 41.97 2.41 34.72
CA GLY A 11 41.30 2.06 33.46
C GLY A 11 39.79 1.78 33.51
N ARG A 12 39.26 1.30 34.65
CA ARG A 12 37.84 0.89 34.75
C ARG A 12 36.83 2.05 34.72
N ARG A 13 37.13 3.19 35.37
CA ARG A 13 36.19 4.34 35.46
C ARG A 13 35.93 5.01 34.10
N LYS A 14 36.95 5.28 33.29
CA LYS A 14 36.77 5.95 31.98
C LYS A 14 35.96 5.09 31.01
N ARG A 15 36.17 3.76 31.02
CA ARG A 15 35.46 2.81 30.17
C ARG A 15 33.95 2.75 30.48
N GLY A 16 33.56 2.79 31.75
CA GLY A 16 32.15 2.81 32.16
C GLY A 16 31.41 4.08 31.76
N HIS A 17 32.04 5.26 31.89
CA HIS A 17 31.45 6.52 31.43
C HIS A 17 31.33 6.56 29.90
N MET A 18 32.31 6.00 29.18
CA MET A 18 32.27 5.90 27.72
C MET A 18 31.12 5.00 27.25
N ILE A 19 30.93 3.82 27.84
CA ILE A 19 29.82 2.91 27.51
C ILE A 19 28.46 3.57 27.79
N LYS A 20 28.29 4.23 28.94
CA LYS A 20 27.05 4.95 29.28
C LYS A 20 26.73 6.06 28.26
N ARG A 21 27.75 6.82 27.82
CA ARG A 21 27.57 7.87 26.80
C ARG A 21 27.19 7.28 25.45
N ILE A 22 27.81 6.18 25.04
CA ILE A 22 27.45 5.48 23.80
C ILE A 22 26.00 5.00 23.86
N LEU A 23 25.60 4.31 24.93
CA LEU A 23 24.22 3.83 25.09
C LEU A 23 23.20 4.99 25.07
N LEU A 24 23.51 6.10 25.74
CA LEU A 24 22.66 7.29 25.75
C LEU A 24 22.51 7.89 24.34
N LEU A 25 23.62 8.07 23.62
CA LEU A 25 23.60 8.63 22.27
C LEU A 25 22.86 7.71 21.28
N THR A 26 23.08 6.40 21.36
CA THR A 26 22.34 5.42 20.55
C THR A 26 20.85 5.45 20.87
N GLY A 27 20.46 5.57 22.14
CA GLY A 27 19.07 5.70 22.55
C GLY A 27 18.41 6.96 21.96
N ILE A 28 19.09 8.10 22.04
CA ILE A 28 18.60 9.37 21.44
C ILE A 28 18.47 9.25 19.92
N ALA A 29 19.46 8.66 19.25
CA ALA A 29 19.42 8.44 17.81
C ALA A 29 18.26 7.50 17.40
N ALA A 30 18.00 6.44 18.15
CA ALA A 30 16.88 5.54 17.90
C ALA A 30 15.52 6.24 18.07
N ILE A 31 15.36 7.04 19.13
CA ILE A 31 14.13 7.79 19.40
C ILE A 31 13.87 8.83 18.30
N THR A 32 14.89 9.59 17.91
CA THR A 32 14.77 10.59 16.85
C THR A 32 14.42 9.95 15.50
N LEU A 33 15.04 8.82 15.16
CA LEU A 33 14.69 8.06 13.96
C LEU A 33 13.25 7.54 14.02
N ALA A 34 12.84 6.93 15.13
CA ALA A 34 11.48 6.44 15.32
C ALA A 34 10.44 7.57 15.20
N GLY A 35 10.70 8.73 15.81
CA GLY A 35 9.86 9.92 15.70
C GLY A 35 9.73 10.40 14.26
N ARG A 36 10.83 10.43 13.50
CA ARG A 36 10.80 10.79 12.07
C ARG A 36 10.00 9.79 11.23
N GLN A 37 10.12 8.50 11.53
CA GLN A 37 9.38 7.44 10.84
C GLN A 37 7.88 7.51 11.14
N LEU A 38 7.50 7.83 12.38
CA LEU A 38 6.11 8.04 12.76
C LEU A 38 5.51 9.27 12.07
N ALA A 39 6.26 10.39 12.04
CA ALA A 39 5.82 11.59 11.33
C ALA A 39 5.58 11.31 9.83
N ARG A 40 6.48 10.55 9.19
CA ARG A 40 6.33 10.11 7.79
C ARG A 40 5.11 9.23 7.59
N ARG A 41 4.90 8.25 8.46
CA ARG A 41 3.69 7.40 8.43
C ARG A 41 2.43 8.26 8.48
N CYS A 42 2.38 9.26 9.34
CA CYS A 42 1.24 10.17 9.42
C CYS A 42 1.03 10.95 8.11
N THR A 43 2.10 11.40 7.46
CA THR A 43 2.02 12.06 6.15
C THR A 43 1.54 11.11 5.06
N ASP A 44 2.09 9.89 4.99
CA ASP A 44 1.68 8.88 4.01
C ASP A 44 0.19 8.54 4.16
N GLU A 45 -0.30 8.33 5.39
CA GLU A 45 -1.71 8.07 5.66
C GLU A 45 -2.63 9.25 5.33
N LYS A 46 -2.15 10.49 5.55
CA LYS A 46 -2.88 11.70 5.11
C LYS A 46 -2.98 11.77 3.59
N GLN A 47 -1.89 11.46 2.89
CA GLN A 47 -1.86 11.41 1.42
C GLN A 47 -2.85 10.37 0.90
N VAL A 48 -2.84 9.15 1.45
CA VAL A 48 -3.76 8.07 1.07
C VAL A 48 -5.22 8.48 1.30
N ARG A 49 -5.56 9.03 2.46
CA ARG A 49 -6.94 9.49 2.74
C ARG A 49 -7.38 10.62 1.80
N ALA A 50 -6.51 11.59 1.53
CA ALA A 50 -6.83 12.69 0.62
C ALA A 50 -7.04 12.19 -0.82
N ALA A 51 -6.18 11.28 -1.28
CA ALA A 51 -6.31 10.64 -2.58
C ALA A 51 -7.60 9.81 -2.69
N TRP A 52 -7.92 9.03 -1.65
CA TRP A 52 -9.17 8.26 -1.58
C TRP A 52 -10.39 9.17 -1.69
N ALA A 53 -10.46 10.22 -0.88
CA ALA A 53 -11.56 11.19 -0.91
C ALA A 53 -11.69 11.88 -2.28
N GLN A 54 -10.56 12.23 -2.90
CA GLN A 54 -10.54 12.86 -4.23
C GLN A 54 -11.07 11.92 -5.33
N LEU A 55 -10.66 10.65 -5.33
CA LEU A 55 -11.18 9.68 -6.29
C LEU A 55 -12.64 9.33 -6.03
N ALA A 56 -13.03 9.19 -4.75
CA ALA A 56 -14.41 8.90 -4.37
C ALA A 56 -15.38 10.04 -4.74
N SER A 57 -14.91 11.29 -4.82
CA SER A 57 -15.72 12.41 -5.32
C SER A 57 -15.76 12.52 -6.84
N THR A 58 -14.99 11.70 -7.57
CA THR A 58 -14.94 11.68 -9.04
C THR A 58 -16.08 10.86 -9.66
N VAL A 59 -17.11 10.51 -8.88
CA VAL A 59 -18.30 9.79 -9.36
C VAL A 59 -18.98 10.59 -10.47
N GLY A 60 -18.68 10.21 -11.72
CA GLY A 60 -19.44 10.61 -12.89
C GLY A 60 -20.76 9.84 -12.97
N PRO A 61 -21.68 10.23 -13.87
CA PRO A 61 -22.91 9.48 -14.09
C PRO A 61 -22.58 8.01 -14.35
N VAL A 62 -23.30 7.10 -13.67
CA VAL A 62 -23.19 5.64 -13.87
C VAL A 62 -23.15 5.38 -15.36
N ALA A 63 -22.14 4.65 -15.84
CA ALA A 63 -21.88 4.44 -17.27
C ALA A 63 -22.92 3.52 -17.95
N GLY A 64 -24.15 3.51 -17.45
CA GLY A 64 -25.23 2.65 -17.88
C GLY A 64 -24.95 1.19 -17.55
N ARG A 65 -25.48 0.33 -18.40
CA ARG A 65 -25.25 -1.11 -18.36
C ARG A 65 -24.34 -1.50 -19.52
N PHE A 66 -23.52 -2.54 -19.31
CA PHE A 66 -22.65 -3.08 -20.34
C PHE A 66 -23.47 -3.58 -21.53
N ASP A 67 -23.21 -3.03 -22.70
CA ASP A 67 -23.71 -3.51 -23.98
C ASP A 67 -22.52 -4.09 -24.76
N PRO A 68 -22.58 -5.35 -25.23
CA PRO A 68 -21.57 -5.93 -26.12
C PRO A 68 -21.15 -5.03 -27.30
N ALA A 69 -22.04 -4.15 -27.78
CA ALA A 69 -21.72 -3.17 -28.82
C ALA A 69 -20.62 -2.17 -28.41
N MET A 70 -20.46 -1.87 -27.11
CA MET A 70 -19.44 -0.97 -26.57
C MET A 70 -18.01 -1.43 -26.89
N VAL A 71 -17.80 -2.74 -27.06
CA VAL A 71 -16.48 -3.35 -27.30
C VAL A 71 -16.31 -3.85 -28.73
N ALA A 72 -17.29 -3.62 -29.62
CA ALA A 72 -17.27 -4.13 -30.99
C ALA A 72 -16.05 -3.66 -31.80
N GLY A 73 -15.62 -2.41 -31.58
CA GLY A 73 -14.47 -1.78 -32.24
C GLY A 73 -13.11 -2.09 -31.63
N LEU A 74 -13.04 -2.86 -30.52
CA LEU A 74 -11.77 -3.23 -29.90
C LEU A 74 -11.05 -4.33 -30.68
N PRO A 75 -9.70 -4.42 -30.58
CA PRO A 75 -8.96 -5.57 -31.08
C PRO A 75 -9.53 -6.89 -30.56
N GLU A 76 -9.45 -7.94 -31.39
CA GLU A 76 -10.08 -9.23 -31.11
C GLU A 76 -9.79 -9.79 -29.70
N PRO A 77 -8.54 -9.73 -29.17
CA PRO A 77 -8.25 -10.25 -27.84
C PRO A 77 -8.95 -9.46 -26.73
N ALA A 78 -8.97 -8.13 -26.84
CA ALA A 78 -9.62 -7.25 -25.87
C ALA A 78 -11.14 -7.43 -25.91
N ARG A 79 -11.73 -7.48 -27.11
CA ARG A 79 -13.17 -7.72 -27.29
C ARG A 79 -13.59 -9.05 -26.67
N ARG A 80 -12.86 -10.14 -26.94
CA ARG A 80 -13.13 -11.45 -26.33
C ARG A 80 -13.01 -11.43 -24.81
N PHE A 81 -11.98 -10.77 -24.28
CA PHE A 81 -11.82 -10.64 -22.85
C PHE A 81 -13.03 -9.96 -22.22
N PHE A 82 -13.47 -8.81 -22.72
CA PHE A 82 -14.61 -8.09 -22.13
C PHE A 82 -15.94 -8.83 -22.28
N LEU A 83 -16.20 -9.48 -23.43
CA LEU A 83 -17.40 -10.29 -23.62
C LEU A 83 -17.45 -11.54 -22.72
N PHE A 84 -16.29 -12.05 -22.33
CA PHE A 84 -16.19 -13.14 -21.36
C PHE A 84 -16.27 -12.64 -19.92
N ALA A 85 -15.61 -11.53 -19.64
CA ALA A 85 -15.40 -11.01 -18.29
C ALA A 85 -16.62 -10.29 -17.75
N ILE A 86 -17.40 -9.58 -18.58
CA ILE A 86 -18.52 -8.75 -18.16
C ILE A 86 -19.82 -9.29 -18.73
N GLU A 87 -20.78 -9.62 -17.85
CA GLU A 87 -22.10 -10.04 -18.28
C GLU A 87 -22.85 -8.91 -19.04
N PRO A 88 -23.50 -9.20 -20.19
CA PRO A 88 -24.38 -8.24 -20.84
C PRO A 88 -25.45 -7.72 -19.88
N GLY A 89 -25.59 -6.40 -19.77
CA GLY A 89 -26.50 -5.77 -18.83
C GLY A 89 -25.90 -5.47 -17.44
N ALA A 90 -24.65 -5.90 -17.14
CA ALA A 90 -23.97 -5.57 -15.90
C ALA A 90 -23.85 -4.05 -15.70
N ARG A 91 -24.00 -3.56 -14.46
CA ARG A 91 -23.88 -2.13 -14.18
C ARG A 91 -22.41 -1.71 -14.28
N LEU A 92 -22.14 -0.63 -15.01
CA LEU A 92 -20.79 -0.07 -15.12
C LEU A 92 -20.62 1.08 -14.12
N GLY A 93 -19.76 0.87 -13.12
CA GLY A 93 -19.36 1.89 -12.15
C GLY A 93 -18.21 2.74 -12.69
N SER A 94 -18.28 4.06 -12.49
CA SER A 94 -17.16 4.99 -12.74
C SER A 94 -16.12 4.95 -11.60
N VAL A 95 -16.58 4.61 -10.39
CA VAL A 95 -15.76 4.41 -9.20
C VAL A 95 -16.21 3.13 -8.51
N VAL A 96 -15.25 2.28 -8.14
CA VAL A 96 -15.49 0.97 -7.53
C VAL A 96 -14.60 0.81 -6.31
N GLU A 97 -15.19 0.39 -5.20
CA GLU A 97 -14.49 -0.02 -4.00
C GLU A 97 -14.43 -1.56 -3.94
N ILE A 98 -13.25 -2.10 -3.66
CA ILE A 98 -12.97 -3.53 -3.66
C ILE A 98 -12.33 -3.89 -2.32
N THR A 99 -12.97 -4.81 -1.60
CA THR A 99 -12.41 -5.40 -0.39
C THR A 99 -11.91 -6.80 -0.71
N MET A 100 -10.67 -7.07 -0.33
CA MET A 100 -9.97 -8.31 -0.66
C MET A 100 -9.51 -8.99 0.63
N GLU A 101 -9.79 -10.28 0.72
CA GLU A 101 -9.20 -11.18 1.71
C GLU A 101 -8.54 -12.35 0.96
N GLY A 102 -7.37 -12.79 1.42
CA GLY A 102 -6.65 -13.88 0.78
C GLY A 102 -5.26 -14.05 1.35
N GLU A 103 -4.32 -14.52 0.52
CA GLU A 103 -2.94 -14.74 0.91
C GLU A 103 -1.98 -14.09 -0.09
N LEU A 104 -0.85 -13.57 0.41
CA LEU A 104 0.21 -12.98 -0.39
C LEU A 104 1.53 -13.69 -0.07
N SER A 105 2.23 -14.12 -1.12
CA SER A 105 3.55 -14.76 -1.00
C SER A 105 4.61 -13.70 -0.70
N LEU A 106 5.31 -13.85 0.43
CA LEU A 106 6.45 -12.99 0.82
C LEU A 106 7.81 -13.67 0.66
N GLY A 107 7.83 -14.91 0.19
CA GLY A 107 9.02 -15.72 -0.02
C GLY A 107 9.51 -15.75 -1.47
N THR A 108 10.27 -16.79 -1.82
CA THR A 108 10.72 -17.01 -3.20
C THR A 108 9.73 -17.88 -3.97
N LYS A 109 10.01 -18.12 -5.25
CA LYS A 109 9.19 -19.04 -6.05
C LYS A 109 9.22 -20.47 -5.51
N GLU A 110 10.36 -20.90 -4.97
CA GLU A 110 10.60 -22.23 -4.41
C GLU A 110 10.01 -22.37 -3.01
N GLU A 111 10.01 -21.30 -2.22
CA GLU A 111 9.46 -21.27 -0.87
C GLU A 111 8.56 -20.03 -0.72
N PRO A 112 7.26 -20.11 -1.08
CA PRO A 112 6.42 -18.93 -1.26
C PRO A 112 6.10 -18.16 0.01
N HIS A 113 6.14 -18.82 1.19
CA HIS A 113 5.79 -18.21 2.48
C HIS A 113 4.52 -17.36 2.41
N TYR A 114 3.40 -17.99 2.03
CA TYR A 114 2.10 -17.32 1.96
C TYR A 114 1.69 -16.80 3.34
N GLN A 115 1.19 -15.57 3.34
CA GLN A 115 0.74 -14.88 4.54
C GLN A 115 -0.67 -14.34 4.32
N PRO A 116 -1.54 -14.36 5.34
CA PRO A 116 -2.88 -13.80 5.23
C PRO A 116 -2.79 -12.31 4.86
N MET A 117 -3.71 -11.86 4.03
CA MET A 117 -3.78 -10.54 3.46
C MET A 117 -5.20 -9.99 3.57
N GLN A 118 -5.30 -8.73 3.99
CA GLN A 118 -6.50 -7.91 3.85
C GLN A 118 -6.13 -6.66 3.05
N ALA A 119 -6.91 -6.34 2.03
CA ALA A 119 -6.68 -5.18 1.20
C ALA A 119 -7.98 -4.45 0.84
N GLU A 120 -7.84 -3.14 0.63
CA GLU A 120 -8.90 -2.25 0.16
C GLU A 120 -8.39 -1.55 -1.09
N GLN A 121 -9.22 -1.47 -2.13
CA GLN A 121 -8.92 -0.73 -3.33
C GLN A 121 -10.06 0.20 -3.72
N LEU A 122 -9.73 1.46 -3.96
CA LEU A 122 -10.60 2.36 -4.70
C LEU A 122 -10.05 2.50 -6.11
N LEU A 123 -10.87 2.18 -7.11
CA LEU A 123 -10.53 2.32 -8.53
C LEU A 123 -11.51 3.30 -9.18
N ALA A 124 -10.98 4.37 -9.76
CA ALA A 124 -11.73 5.35 -10.54
C ALA A 124 -11.04 5.48 -11.89
N ALA A 125 -11.28 4.55 -12.81
CA ALA A 125 -10.58 4.53 -14.08
C ALA A 125 -11.19 5.56 -15.07
N PRO A 126 -10.35 6.34 -15.80
CA PRO A 126 -8.89 6.35 -15.81
C PRO A 126 -8.23 7.32 -14.81
N GLN A 127 -9.01 7.98 -13.94
CA GLN A 127 -8.55 9.08 -13.08
C GLN A 127 -7.58 8.67 -11.96
N GLY A 128 -7.65 7.42 -11.48
CA GLY A 128 -6.73 6.93 -10.48
C GLY A 128 -7.10 5.61 -9.81
N LEU A 129 -6.19 5.18 -8.94
CA LEU A 129 -6.40 4.09 -8.00
C LEU A 129 -5.76 4.42 -6.66
N VAL A 130 -6.32 3.87 -5.58
CA VAL A 130 -5.66 3.78 -4.29
C VAL A 130 -5.84 2.36 -3.77
N TRP A 131 -4.74 1.66 -3.54
CA TRP A 131 -4.71 0.35 -2.94
C TRP A 131 -4.05 0.43 -1.56
N ARG A 132 -4.62 -0.24 -0.57
CA ARG A 132 -4.06 -0.36 0.78
C ARG A 132 -4.07 -1.83 1.16
N VAL A 133 -2.99 -2.29 1.78
CA VAL A 133 -2.87 -3.69 2.16
C VAL A 133 -2.21 -3.86 3.52
N ARG A 134 -2.62 -4.92 4.20
CA ARG A 134 -1.96 -5.49 5.36
C ARG A 134 -1.76 -6.97 5.13
N THR A 135 -0.56 -7.48 5.39
CA THR A 135 -0.26 -8.90 5.26
C THR A 135 0.71 -9.36 6.33
N GLY A 136 0.67 -10.64 6.67
CA GLY A 136 1.56 -11.26 7.65
C GLY A 136 1.15 -11.04 9.10
N SER A 137 1.90 -11.69 9.99
CA SER A 137 1.67 -11.69 11.43
C SER A 137 2.97 -11.46 12.21
N GLY A 138 2.84 -11.03 13.47
CA GLY A 138 3.98 -10.81 14.36
C GLY A 138 5.03 -9.88 13.75
N VAL A 139 6.29 -10.36 13.70
CA VAL A 139 7.42 -9.58 13.19
C VAL A 139 7.44 -9.43 11.66
N MET A 140 6.72 -10.29 10.95
CA MET A 140 6.61 -10.27 9.48
C MET A 140 5.39 -9.51 8.99
N ARG A 141 4.70 -8.79 9.87
CA ARG A 141 3.56 -7.96 9.48
C ARG A 141 4.04 -6.79 8.63
N ALA A 142 3.64 -6.79 7.37
CA ALA A 142 3.83 -5.71 6.42
C ALA A 142 2.50 -4.97 6.18
N GLU A 143 2.59 -3.66 5.98
CA GLU A 143 1.45 -2.84 5.57
C GLU A 143 1.91 -1.72 4.65
N GLY A 144 1.02 -1.27 3.77
CA GLY A 144 1.40 -0.26 2.79
C GLY A 144 0.26 0.18 1.90
N SER A 145 0.61 1.03 0.95
CA SER A 145 -0.29 1.52 -0.09
C SER A 145 0.44 1.73 -1.40
N ASP A 146 -0.25 1.47 -2.50
CA ASP A 146 0.10 1.89 -3.85
C ASP A 146 -1.00 2.82 -4.36
N GLY A 147 -0.65 3.82 -5.16
CA GLY A 147 -1.68 4.71 -5.69
C GLY A 147 -1.23 5.64 -6.78
N MET A 148 -2.23 6.12 -7.51
CA MET A 148 -2.11 7.15 -8.54
C MET A 148 -3.33 8.04 -8.51
N VAL A 149 -3.13 9.35 -8.44
CA VAL A 149 -4.19 10.35 -8.58
C VAL A 149 -3.64 11.54 -9.32
N ALA A 150 -4.29 11.91 -10.44
CA ALA A 150 -3.84 12.97 -11.33
C ALA A 150 -2.38 12.74 -11.78
N ASP A 151 -1.47 13.66 -11.45
CA ASP A 151 -0.04 13.65 -11.78
C ASP A 151 0.84 13.03 -10.69
N ARG A 152 0.24 12.43 -9.65
CA ARG A 152 0.96 11.87 -8.50
C ARG A 152 0.82 10.36 -8.47
N SER A 153 1.90 9.70 -8.11
CA SER A 153 1.96 8.25 -7.90
C SER A 153 2.90 7.90 -6.74
N TRP A 154 2.60 6.82 -6.01
CA TRP A 154 3.42 6.35 -4.89
C TRP A 154 3.26 4.85 -4.63
N THR A 155 4.30 4.27 -4.03
CA THR A 155 4.31 2.91 -3.48
C THR A 155 5.05 2.98 -2.14
N HIS A 156 4.33 2.84 -1.03
CA HIS A 156 4.87 2.97 0.32
C HIS A 156 4.56 1.74 1.16
N PHE A 157 5.58 0.96 1.54
CA PHE A 157 5.42 -0.24 2.38
C PHE A 157 6.36 -0.21 3.56
N ARG A 158 5.88 -0.76 4.68
CA ARG A 158 6.60 -0.85 5.94
C ARG A 158 6.30 -2.16 6.66
N ILE A 159 7.26 -2.66 7.42
CA ILE A 159 7.05 -3.73 8.40
C ILE A 159 6.96 -3.15 9.80
N LEU A 160 6.32 -3.92 10.69
CA LEU A 160 6.15 -3.56 12.10
C LEU A 160 5.46 -2.19 12.30
N GLY A 161 4.76 -1.69 11.26
CA GLY A 161 4.14 -0.37 11.23
C GLY A 161 5.11 0.82 11.24
N LEU A 162 6.43 0.63 11.13
CA LEU A 162 7.40 1.74 11.29
C LEU A 162 8.59 1.68 10.32
N VAL A 163 9.12 0.49 10.07
CA VAL A 163 10.36 0.32 9.30
C VAL A 163 10.01 0.26 7.81
N PRO A 164 10.46 1.24 6.99
CA PRO A 164 10.10 1.30 5.58
C PRO A 164 10.89 0.24 4.80
N ILE A 165 10.22 -0.47 3.90
CA ILE A 165 10.85 -1.45 2.99
C ILE A 165 10.78 -0.96 1.55
N VAL A 166 9.64 -0.40 1.14
CA VAL A 166 9.46 0.15 -0.22
C VAL A 166 9.05 1.60 -0.10
N ARG A 167 9.70 2.44 -0.90
CA ARG A 167 9.33 3.84 -1.06
C ARG A 167 9.68 4.31 -2.46
N ALA A 168 8.68 4.32 -3.33
CA ALA A 168 8.82 4.71 -4.73
C ALA A 168 7.71 5.71 -5.12
N GLY A 169 7.93 6.47 -6.20
CA GLY A 169 6.99 7.45 -6.74
C GLY A 169 7.52 8.87 -6.80
N GLY A 170 6.70 9.76 -7.34
CA GLY A 170 7.07 11.16 -7.59
C GLY A 170 7.89 11.40 -8.85
N ASP A 171 8.02 10.38 -9.71
CA ASP A 171 8.68 10.47 -11.02
C ASP A 171 7.76 10.00 -12.15
N ALA A 172 8.13 10.36 -13.38
CA ALA A 172 7.33 10.10 -14.57
C ALA A 172 7.23 8.62 -14.94
N ASP A 173 8.26 7.81 -14.64
CA ASP A 173 8.26 6.39 -14.95
C ASP A 173 7.29 5.64 -14.02
N HIS A 174 7.35 5.95 -12.72
CA HIS A 174 6.41 5.44 -11.75
C HIS A 174 4.98 5.87 -12.07
N LEU A 175 4.74 7.13 -12.44
CA LEU A 175 3.42 7.61 -12.87
C LEU A 175 2.89 6.81 -14.08
N ARG A 176 3.72 6.60 -15.10
CA ARG A 176 3.35 5.79 -16.27
C ARG A 176 3.04 4.33 -15.90
N SER A 177 3.87 3.74 -15.04
CA SER A 177 3.66 2.38 -14.52
C SER A 177 2.35 2.27 -13.73
N SER A 178 2.05 3.24 -12.86
CA SER A 178 0.80 3.28 -12.10
C SER A 178 -0.42 3.50 -12.98
N PHE A 179 -0.31 4.29 -14.05
CA PHE A 179 -1.39 4.43 -15.03
C PHE A 179 -1.72 3.09 -15.70
N GLY A 180 -0.69 2.31 -16.04
CA GLY A 180 -0.85 0.93 -16.50
C GLY A 180 -1.64 0.06 -15.52
N ARG A 181 -1.42 0.22 -14.21
CA ARG A 181 -2.19 -0.49 -13.16
C ARG A 181 -3.65 -0.05 -13.12
N VAL A 182 -3.94 1.24 -13.30
CA VAL A 182 -5.33 1.75 -13.33
C VAL A 182 -6.13 1.11 -14.46
N VAL A 183 -5.57 1.05 -15.66
CA VAL A 183 -6.28 0.52 -16.83
C VAL A 183 -6.27 -1.00 -16.93
N GLY A 184 -5.33 -1.67 -16.25
CA GLY A 184 -5.22 -3.13 -16.22
C GLY A 184 -6.24 -3.83 -15.31
N VAL A 185 -6.90 -3.10 -14.41
CA VAL A 185 -7.94 -3.65 -13.52
C VAL A 185 -9.30 -3.50 -14.20
N GLY A 186 -9.79 -4.57 -14.83
CA GLY A 186 -11.18 -4.69 -15.31
C GLY A 186 -11.84 -5.88 -14.64
N LEU A 187 -12.96 -5.68 -13.91
CA LEU A 187 -13.58 -6.72 -13.08
C LEU A 187 -15.12 -6.64 -13.11
N ASP A 188 -15.75 -7.80 -13.28
CA ASP A 188 -17.18 -8.04 -13.08
C ASP A 188 -17.42 -8.54 -11.64
N PRO A 189 -18.37 -7.95 -10.89
CA PRO A 189 -18.68 -8.33 -9.51
C PRO A 189 -19.24 -9.74 -9.31
N HIS A 190 -19.77 -10.41 -10.35
CA HIS A 190 -20.48 -11.68 -10.17
C HIS A 190 -19.64 -12.95 -10.34
N ARG A 191 -18.36 -12.83 -10.73
CA ARG A 191 -17.50 -13.98 -11.05
C ARG A 191 -16.24 -14.12 -10.21
N LEU A 192 -16.06 -13.30 -9.19
CA LEU A 192 -14.81 -13.25 -8.45
C LEU A 192 -15.02 -13.53 -6.96
N PRO A 193 -14.05 -14.17 -6.28
CA PRO A 193 -14.16 -14.57 -4.88
C PRO A 193 -14.05 -13.39 -3.89
N PHE A 194 -14.19 -12.14 -4.34
CA PHE A 194 -14.05 -10.94 -3.54
C PHE A 194 -15.27 -10.02 -3.67
N ALA A 195 -15.58 -9.31 -2.58
CA ALA A 195 -16.70 -8.37 -2.55
C ALA A 195 -16.32 -7.08 -3.27
N ILE A 196 -17.05 -6.77 -4.34
CA ILE A 196 -16.97 -5.49 -5.05
C ILE A 196 -18.22 -4.69 -4.69
N GLU A 197 -18.04 -3.56 -4.01
CA GLU A 197 -19.13 -2.61 -3.76
C GLU A 197 -18.92 -1.39 -4.67
N ALA A 198 -19.82 -1.21 -5.65
CA ALA A 198 -19.87 0.04 -6.39
C ALA A 198 -20.37 1.15 -5.44
N LEU A 199 -19.64 2.25 -5.35
CA LEU A 199 -20.05 3.41 -4.55
C LEU A 199 -21.39 3.94 -5.07
N ASP A 200 -22.42 3.88 -4.22
CA ASP A 200 -23.72 4.50 -4.51
C ASP A 200 -23.55 6.03 -4.53
N PRO A 201 -23.88 6.74 -5.63
CA PRO A 201 -23.87 8.20 -5.67
C PRO A 201 -24.76 8.87 -4.62
N ARG A 202 -25.61 8.13 -3.90
CA ARG A 202 -26.46 8.64 -2.81
C ARG A 202 -25.89 8.48 -1.40
N GLY A 203 -24.59 8.23 -1.26
CA GLY A 203 -23.90 8.32 0.03
C GLY A 203 -24.37 7.27 1.04
N SER A 204 -23.75 6.09 0.99
CA SER A 204 -23.81 5.18 2.13
C SER A 204 -22.83 5.66 3.19
N ALA A 205 -23.35 6.10 4.33
CA ALA A 205 -22.55 6.40 5.51
C ALA A 205 -21.70 5.18 5.92
N PRO A 206 -20.50 5.37 6.50
CA PRO A 206 -19.62 4.27 6.85
C PRO A 206 -20.30 3.33 7.86
N ARG A 207 -20.32 2.03 7.57
CA ARG A 207 -20.67 1.01 8.57
C ARG A 207 -19.55 0.98 9.62
N ARG A 208 -19.97 1.11 10.88
CA ARG A 208 -19.12 1.06 12.08
C ARG A 208 -18.52 -0.32 12.30
#